data_AF-A0A1V4TWD7-F1
#
_entry.id   AF-A0A1V4TWD7-F1
#
_cell.length_a   1.000
_cell.length_b   1.000
_cell.length_c   1.000
_cell.angle_alpha   90.00
_cell.angle_beta   90.00
_cell.angle_gamma   90.00
#
_symmetry.space_group_name_H-M   'P 1'
#
loop_
_entity.id
_entity.type
_entity.pdbx_description
1 polymer ?
#
loop_
_entity_poly.entity_id
_entity_poly.type
_entity_poly.pdbx_seq_one_letter_code
_entity_poly.pdbx_strand_id
1 'polypeptide(L)'
;MKSPVKPKLMRILLDGGPHREIDLATGVGFTRIVTIRKHIDSFERARFILRKRDGESGWICQLNLSRDAVLKIYGYPEFVLLRPEIREQSWFSPMFTGNYSFLPDPLPEMLRRMIVQSHTFFETISRYDTPEKLRETFGPALLLNRLAGVEDPLFNDRYLLYQIFVHAVIRDIGHGGLGSGFAQLLDESQESLKAQFEKAGSPDGS
;
A
#
# COMPACT_ATOMS: atom_id res chain seq x y z
N MET A 1 -25.38 14.57 6.85
CA MET A 1 -24.13 15.09 6.22
C MET A 1 -22.97 14.90 7.19
N LYS A 2 -21.99 14.04 6.87
CA LYS A 2 -20.77 13.89 7.69
C LYS A 2 -19.86 15.12 7.45
N SER A 3 -19.35 15.73 8.52
CA SER A 3 -18.51 16.92 8.44
C SER A 3 -17.22 16.65 7.63
N PRO A 4 -16.88 17.48 6.62
CA PRO A 4 -15.70 17.30 5.77
C PRO A 4 -14.37 17.58 6.49
N VAL A 5 -14.40 17.91 7.78
CA VAL A 5 -13.22 18.29 8.57
C VAL A 5 -12.31 17.09 8.82
N LYS A 6 -12.85 15.90 9.13
CA LYS A 6 -12.03 14.73 9.44
C LYS A 6 -11.16 14.27 8.25
N PRO A 7 -11.69 14.11 7.02
CA PRO A 7 -10.84 13.75 5.88
C PRO A 7 -9.79 14.81 5.57
N LYS A 8 -10.11 16.10 5.71
CA LYS A 8 -9.13 17.19 5.53
C LYS A 8 -8.00 17.14 6.56
N LEU A 9 -8.34 16.95 7.85
CA LEU A 9 -7.33 16.78 8.90
C LEU A 9 -6.45 15.56 8.63
N MET A 10 -7.07 14.44 8.27
CA MET A 10 -6.33 13.22 7.96
C MET A 10 -5.38 13.43 6.77
N ARG A 11 -5.83 14.09 5.70
CA ARG A 11 -5.01 14.43 4.53
C ARG A 11 -3.76 15.21 4.90
N ILE A 12 -3.85 16.20 5.79
CA ILE A 12 -2.69 16.96 6.27
C ILE A 12 -1.71 16.04 7.02
N LEU A 13 -2.25 15.15 7.87
CA LEU A 13 -1.46 14.22 8.67
C LEU A 13 -0.82 13.08 7.85
N LEU A 14 -1.22 12.87 6.59
CA LEU A 14 -0.69 11.78 5.77
C LEU A 14 0.81 11.94 5.46
N ASP A 15 1.37 13.14 5.56
CA ASP A 15 2.82 13.34 5.42
C ASP A 15 3.65 12.61 6.50
N GLY A 16 3.01 12.12 7.57
CA GLY A 16 3.63 11.41 8.67
C GLY A 16 4.43 12.30 9.64
N GLY A 17 4.50 13.60 9.36
CA GLY A 17 5.23 14.59 10.15
C GLY A 17 4.48 15.03 11.41
N PRO A 18 5.20 15.64 12.38
CA PRO A 18 4.56 16.31 13.51
C PRO A 18 3.94 17.65 13.09
N HIS A 19 2.69 17.89 13.47
CA HIS A 19 1.96 19.14 13.22
C HIS A 19 1.47 19.74 14.53
N ARG A 20 1.58 21.06 14.72
CA ARG A 20 0.95 21.71 15.88
C ARG A 20 -0.57 21.74 15.66
N GLU A 21 -1.33 21.69 16.74
CA GLU A 21 -2.80 21.75 16.65
C GLU A 21 -3.31 23.03 15.96
N ILE A 22 -2.59 24.14 16.11
CA ILE A 22 -2.94 25.40 15.44
C ILE A 22 -2.74 25.32 13.93
N ASP A 23 -1.71 24.62 13.47
CA ASP A 23 -1.41 24.42 12.05
C ASP A 23 -2.46 23.51 11.42
N LEU A 24 -2.86 22.46 12.14
CA LEU A 24 -3.97 21.59 11.73
C LEU A 24 -5.29 22.36 11.63
N ALA A 25 -5.60 23.23 12.60
CA ALA A 25 -6.81 24.05 12.58
C ALA A 25 -6.81 24.99 11.37
N THR A 26 -5.69 25.67 11.14
CA THR A 26 -5.50 26.60 10.03
C THR A 26 -5.58 25.90 8.69
N GLY A 27 -4.94 24.73 8.55
CA GLY A 27 -4.92 23.93 7.33
C GLY A 27 -6.31 23.41 6.92
N VAL A 28 -7.26 23.27 7.85
CA VAL A 28 -8.66 22.93 7.53
C VAL A 28 -9.60 24.14 7.47
N GLY A 29 -9.08 25.36 7.63
CA GLY A 29 -9.81 26.62 7.45
C GLY A 29 -10.36 27.25 8.73
N PHE A 30 -9.85 26.90 9.91
CA PHE A 30 -10.25 27.50 11.18
C PHE A 30 -9.12 28.31 11.82
N THR A 31 -9.49 29.41 12.49
CA THR A 31 -8.54 30.28 13.21
C THR A 31 -8.32 29.87 14.66
N ARG A 32 -9.10 28.90 15.18
CA ARG A 32 -9.07 28.48 16.59
C ARG A 32 -9.03 26.96 16.71
N ILE A 33 -8.10 26.47 17.55
CA ILE A 33 -7.94 25.02 17.85
C ILE A 33 -9.24 24.41 18.41
N VAL A 34 -9.98 25.17 19.22
CA VAL A 34 -11.21 24.71 19.89
C VAL A 34 -12.22 24.13 18.88
N THR A 35 -12.22 24.64 17.64
CA THR A 35 -13.11 24.20 16.56
C THR A 35 -12.80 22.78 16.06
N ILE A 36 -11.54 22.33 16.17
CA ILE A 36 -11.11 20.99 15.75
C ILE A 36 -10.83 20.03 16.91
N ARG A 37 -10.83 20.51 18.17
CA ARG A 37 -10.45 19.72 19.35
C ARG A 37 -11.20 18.39 19.45
N LYS A 38 -12.52 18.40 19.23
CA LYS A 38 -13.33 17.17 19.22
C LYS A 38 -12.87 16.13 18.19
N HIS A 39 -12.30 16.57 17.06
CA HIS A 39 -11.79 15.70 16.01
C HIS A 39 -10.42 15.15 16.39
N ILE A 40 -9.54 15.98 16.96
CA ILE A 40 -8.25 15.56 17.52
C ILE A 40 -8.46 14.51 18.62
N ASP A 41 -9.33 14.78 19.59
CA ASP A 41 -9.63 13.84 20.69
C ASP A 41 -10.27 12.54 20.16
N SER A 42 -11.02 12.61 19.05
CA SER A 42 -11.56 11.42 18.39
C SER A 42 -10.47 10.61 17.68
N PHE A 43 -9.49 11.26 17.04
CA PHE A 43 -8.38 10.59 16.36
C PHE A 43 -7.42 9.95 17.37
N GLU A 44 -7.14 10.64 18.47
CA GLU A 44 -6.33 10.14 19.56
C GLU A 44 -6.96 8.91 20.21
N ARG A 45 -8.26 8.96 20.57
CA ARG A 45 -9.00 7.80 21.09
C ARG A 45 -9.03 6.64 20.11
N ALA A 46 -9.12 6.92 18.81
CA ALA A 46 -9.06 5.89 17.77
C ALA A 46 -7.64 5.36 17.51
N ARG A 47 -6.61 5.94 18.16
CA ARG A 47 -5.18 5.67 17.96
C ARG A 47 -4.68 5.96 16.54
N PHE A 48 -5.37 6.86 15.82
CA PHE A 48 -4.93 7.32 14.49
C PHE A 48 -3.75 8.27 14.58
N ILE A 49 -3.67 9.05 15.67
CA ILE A 49 -2.59 9.98 15.92
C ILE A 49 -1.96 9.72 17.28
N LEU A 50 -0.71 10.14 17.41
CA LEU A 50 -0.03 10.35 18.68
C LEU A 50 -0.04 11.85 18.97
N ARG A 51 -0.46 12.20 20.18
CA ARG A 51 -0.52 13.58 20.65
C ARG A 51 0.49 13.77 21.77
N LYS A 52 1.35 14.78 21.66
CA LYS A 52 2.42 15.05 22.63
C LYS A 52 2.47 16.54 22.95
N ARG A 53 2.85 16.88 24.18
CA ARG A 53 3.02 18.27 24.59
C ARG A 53 4.33 18.82 24.02
N ASP A 54 4.24 20.00 23.43
CA ASP A 54 5.36 20.75 22.86
C ASP A 54 5.75 21.89 23.80
N GLY A 55 6.27 21.54 24.98
CA GLY A 55 6.62 22.51 26.02
C GLY A 55 5.48 23.47 26.38
N GLU A 56 5.78 24.77 26.32
CA GLU A 56 4.81 25.86 26.51
C GLU A 56 4.00 26.19 25.25
N SER A 57 4.47 25.72 24.08
CA SER A 57 3.94 26.00 22.74
C SER A 57 2.68 25.21 22.38
N GLY A 58 2.18 24.34 23.28
CA GLY A 58 0.90 23.65 23.15
C GLY A 58 1.06 22.14 22.89
N TRP A 59 0.28 21.61 21.95
CA TRP A 59 0.26 20.18 21.60
C TRP A 59 0.63 19.98 20.12
N ILE A 60 1.41 18.93 19.87
CA ILE A 60 1.72 18.40 18.56
C ILE A 60 0.92 17.11 18.35
N CYS A 61 0.43 16.93 17.13
CA CYS A 61 -0.22 15.73 16.65
C CYS A 61 0.63 15.14 15.51
N GLN A 62 0.81 13.83 15.52
CA GLN A 62 1.50 13.10 14.46
C GLN A 62 0.70 11.84 14.11
N LEU A 63 0.68 11.45 12.84
CA LEU A 63 0.08 10.18 12.43
C LEU A 63 0.75 9.00 13.14
N ASN A 64 -0.04 8.05 13.63
CA ASN A 64 0.48 6.81 14.18
C ASN A 64 0.85 5.86 13.03
N LEU A 65 2.15 5.79 12.71
CA LEU A 65 2.70 4.96 11.63
C LEU A 65 2.96 3.50 12.06
N SER A 66 2.17 2.94 12.97
CA SER A 66 2.15 1.50 13.19
C SER A 66 1.31 0.80 12.13
N ARG A 67 1.71 -0.41 11.71
CA ARG A 67 1.00 -1.22 10.70
C ARG A 67 -0.50 -1.33 11.00
N ASP A 68 -0.86 -1.63 12.24
CA ASP A 68 -2.25 -1.78 12.67
C ASP A 68 -3.04 -0.46 12.60
N ALA A 69 -2.43 0.66 13.00
CA ALA A 69 -3.08 1.96 12.95
C ALA A 69 -3.33 2.39 11.49
N VAL A 70 -2.36 2.19 10.60
CA VAL A 70 -2.50 2.49 9.18
C VAL A 70 -3.57 1.62 8.54
N LEU A 71 -3.58 0.30 8.79
CA LEU A 71 -4.64 -0.59 8.31
C LEU A 71 -6.03 -0.15 8.80
N LYS A 72 -6.12 0.27 10.07
CA LYS A 72 -7.36 0.76 10.65
C LYS A 72 -7.83 2.07 9.99
N ILE A 73 -6.92 3.01 9.73
CA ILE A 73 -7.23 4.26 9.01
C ILE A 73 -7.69 3.95 7.60
N TYR A 74 -6.96 3.08 6.90
CA TYR A 74 -7.22 2.68 5.51
C TYR A 74 -8.58 1.98 5.34
N GLY A 75 -8.95 1.13 6.30
CA GLY A 75 -10.26 0.47 6.35
C GLY A 75 -11.41 1.37 6.81
N TYR A 76 -11.14 2.58 7.32
CA TYR A 76 -12.16 3.42 7.91
C TYR A 76 -13.09 4.02 6.83
N PRO A 77 -14.43 3.87 6.94
CA PRO A 77 -15.35 4.32 5.88
C PRO A 77 -15.28 5.80 5.53
N GLU A 78 -14.90 6.66 6.50
CA GLU A 78 -14.78 8.11 6.28
C GLU A 78 -13.52 8.49 5.48
N PHE A 79 -12.56 7.57 5.33
CA PHE A 79 -11.27 7.81 4.68
C PHE A 79 -11.07 6.98 3.40
N VAL A 80 -12.12 6.32 2.89
CA VAL A 80 -12.06 5.52 1.66
C VAL A 80 -11.50 6.33 0.49
N LEU A 81 -11.90 7.60 0.36
CA LEU A 81 -11.41 8.49 -0.70
C LEU A 81 -9.93 8.91 -0.53
N LEU A 82 -9.36 8.74 0.66
CA LEU A 82 -7.94 9.01 0.92
C LEU A 82 -7.06 7.79 0.65
N ARG A 83 -7.62 6.61 0.35
CA ARG A 83 -6.83 5.40 0.12
C ARG A 83 -5.75 5.57 -0.95
N PRO A 84 -6.00 6.18 -2.12
CA PRO A 84 -4.94 6.44 -3.10
C PRO A 84 -3.82 7.32 -2.50
N GLU A 85 -4.19 8.44 -1.87
CA GLU A 85 -3.23 9.38 -1.25
C GLU A 85 -2.41 8.71 -0.13
N ILE A 86 -3.01 7.79 0.64
CA ILE A 86 -2.31 7.00 1.66
C ILE A 86 -1.27 6.09 1.00
N ARG A 87 -1.63 5.42 -0.09
CA ARG A 87 -0.73 4.49 -0.79
C ARG A 87 0.46 5.19 -1.43
N GLU A 88 0.28 6.44 -1.86
CA GLU A 88 1.32 7.26 -2.48
C GLU A 88 2.35 7.82 -1.47
N GLN A 89 2.11 7.69 -0.17
CA GLN A 89 3.07 8.15 0.84
C GLN A 89 4.35 7.30 0.85
N SER A 90 5.49 7.96 1.01
CA SER A 90 6.82 7.31 1.03
C SER A 90 6.98 6.26 2.14
N TRP A 91 6.27 6.44 3.26
CA TRP A 91 6.26 5.50 4.38
C TRP A 91 5.33 4.29 4.17
N PHE A 92 4.39 4.35 3.23
CA PHE A 92 3.36 3.33 3.08
C PHE A 92 3.95 2.03 2.55
N SER A 93 4.58 2.09 1.38
CA SER A 93 5.02 0.89 0.70
C SER A 93 6.03 0.06 1.53
N PRO A 94 7.10 0.65 2.09
CA PRO A 94 8.05 -0.07 2.95
C PRO A 94 7.40 -0.76 4.17
N MET A 95 6.34 -0.18 4.74
CA MET A 95 5.64 -0.73 5.91
C MET A 95 4.95 -2.06 5.62
N PHE A 96 4.49 -2.26 4.38
CA PHE A 96 3.75 -3.46 3.99
C PHE A 96 4.58 -4.48 3.23
N THR A 97 5.69 -4.06 2.62
CA THR A 97 6.57 -4.94 1.83
C THR A 97 7.86 -5.31 2.56
N GLY A 98 8.07 -4.91 3.81
CA GLY A 98 9.30 -5.19 4.55
C GLY A 98 9.69 -6.67 4.58
N ASN A 99 8.71 -7.55 4.79
CA ASN A 99 8.89 -9.01 4.80
C ASN A 99 9.14 -9.62 3.41
N TYR A 100 9.12 -8.81 2.35
CA TYR A 100 9.41 -9.24 0.98
C TYR A 100 10.79 -8.74 0.50
N SER A 101 11.50 -7.99 1.34
CA SER A 101 12.78 -7.35 0.99
C SER A 101 13.92 -8.32 0.67
N PHE A 102 13.82 -9.58 1.13
CA PHE A 102 14.81 -10.62 0.85
C PHE A 102 14.58 -11.36 -0.48
N LEU A 103 13.48 -11.06 -1.19
CA LEU A 103 13.24 -11.67 -2.49
C LEU A 103 14.28 -11.19 -3.51
N PRO A 104 14.66 -12.05 -4.47
CA PRO A 104 15.61 -11.70 -5.52
C PRO A 104 15.09 -10.57 -6.41
N ASP A 105 16.01 -9.73 -6.92
CA ASP A 105 15.65 -8.61 -7.77
C ASP A 105 14.97 -9.04 -9.09
N PRO A 106 14.01 -8.24 -9.60
CA PRO A 106 13.52 -6.96 -9.10
C PRO A 106 12.25 -7.10 -8.23
N LEU A 107 12.01 -8.27 -7.62
CA LEU A 107 10.74 -8.57 -6.96
C LEU A 107 10.36 -7.59 -5.84
N PRO A 108 11.27 -7.16 -4.95
CA PRO A 108 10.92 -6.21 -3.90
C PRO A 108 10.39 -4.89 -4.46
N GLU A 109 11.05 -4.35 -5.49
CA GLU A 109 10.68 -3.06 -6.07
C GLU A 109 9.39 -3.16 -6.90
N MET A 110 9.23 -4.24 -7.65
CA MET A 110 7.99 -4.51 -8.38
C MET A 110 6.78 -4.59 -7.42
N LEU A 111 6.93 -5.31 -6.31
CA LEU A 111 5.89 -5.44 -5.30
C LEU A 111 5.54 -4.08 -4.67
N ARG A 112 6.55 -3.25 -4.37
CA ARG A 112 6.34 -1.88 -3.87
C ARG A 112 5.50 -1.04 -4.82
N ARG A 113 5.75 -1.12 -6.14
CA ARG A 113 4.97 -0.39 -7.15
C ARG A 113 3.56 -0.93 -7.28
N MET A 114 3.40 -2.25 -7.29
CA MET A 114 2.09 -2.91 -7.41
C MET A 114 1.15 -2.56 -6.25
N ILE A 115 1.65 -2.51 -5.00
CA ILE A 115 0.81 -2.15 -3.85
C ILE A 115 0.38 -0.69 -3.86
N VAL A 116 1.14 0.21 -4.49
CA VAL A 116 0.74 1.63 -4.62
C VAL A 116 -0.41 1.76 -5.61
N GLN A 117 -0.30 1.04 -6.74
CA GLN A 117 -1.23 1.16 -7.86
C GLN A 117 -2.57 0.44 -7.64
N SER A 118 -2.59 -0.68 -6.91
CA SER A 118 -3.81 -1.49 -6.73
C SER A 118 -4.21 -1.64 -5.26
N HIS A 119 -5.47 -1.29 -4.99
CA HIS A 119 -6.09 -1.47 -3.68
C HIS A 119 -6.22 -2.96 -3.34
N THR A 120 -6.80 -3.75 -4.25
CA THR A 120 -7.01 -5.18 -4.05
C THR A 120 -5.69 -5.93 -3.91
N PHE A 121 -4.64 -5.50 -4.62
CA PHE A 121 -3.31 -6.09 -4.49
C PHE A 121 -2.73 -5.80 -3.12
N PHE A 122 -2.79 -4.55 -2.66
CA PHE A 122 -2.41 -4.18 -1.31
C PHE A 122 -3.15 -5.00 -0.23
N GLU A 123 -4.47 -5.18 -0.36
CA GLU A 123 -5.24 -6.01 0.61
C GLU A 123 -4.76 -7.46 0.61
N THR A 124 -4.43 -7.99 -0.57
CA THR A 124 -3.89 -9.35 -0.71
C THR A 124 -2.54 -9.48 -0.02
N ILE A 125 -1.58 -8.61 -0.34
CA ILE A 125 -0.24 -8.61 0.28
C ILE A 125 -0.32 -8.34 1.80
N SER A 126 -1.25 -7.50 2.24
CA SER A 126 -1.42 -7.22 3.67
C SER A 126 -1.92 -8.43 4.45
N ARG A 127 -2.73 -9.29 3.81
CA ARG A 127 -3.26 -10.53 4.38
C ARG A 127 -2.23 -11.65 4.42
N TYR A 128 -1.43 -11.78 3.37
CA TYR A 128 -0.35 -12.75 3.29
C TYR A 128 0.96 -12.02 3.55
N ASP A 129 1.32 -11.83 4.81
CA ASP A 129 2.44 -10.97 5.23
C ASP A 129 3.85 -11.51 4.94
N THR A 130 3.97 -12.67 4.28
CA THR A 130 5.25 -13.32 3.95
C THR A 130 5.17 -14.01 2.57
N PRO A 131 6.28 -14.09 1.81
CA PRO A 131 6.34 -14.84 0.55
C PRO A 131 5.87 -16.30 0.66
N GLU A 132 6.18 -16.97 1.77
CA GLU A 132 5.86 -18.39 2.00
C GLU A 132 4.35 -18.61 2.02
N LYS A 133 3.62 -17.86 2.86
CA LYS A 133 2.15 -17.89 2.90
C LYS A 133 1.51 -17.56 1.55
N LEU A 134 2.12 -16.66 0.79
CA LEU A 134 1.67 -16.28 -0.54
C LEU A 134 1.86 -17.46 -1.52
N ARG A 135 3.00 -18.14 -1.50
CA ARG A 135 3.25 -19.37 -2.29
C ARG A 135 2.35 -20.54 -1.88
N GLU A 136 2.08 -20.72 -0.58
CA GLU A 136 1.16 -21.76 -0.09
C GLU A 136 -0.25 -21.56 -0.65
N THR A 137 -0.72 -20.31 -0.64
CA THR A 137 -2.09 -19.98 -1.07
C THR A 137 -2.23 -19.97 -2.58
N PHE A 138 -1.30 -19.33 -3.28
CA PHE A 138 -1.39 -19.09 -4.73
C PHE A 138 -0.56 -20.07 -5.56
N GLY A 139 0.19 -20.97 -4.92
CA GLY A 139 0.98 -22.01 -5.58
C GLY A 139 0.23 -22.85 -6.62
N PRO A 140 -1.09 -23.12 -6.49
CA PRO A 140 -1.87 -23.75 -7.56
C PRO A 140 -1.84 -22.98 -8.89
N ALA A 141 -1.63 -21.65 -8.89
CA ALA A 141 -1.49 -20.86 -10.11
C ALA A 141 -0.22 -21.23 -10.91
N LEU A 142 0.76 -21.88 -10.28
CA LEU A 142 1.99 -22.36 -10.93
C LEU A 142 1.83 -23.76 -11.55
N LEU A 143 0.63 -24.36 -11.53
CA LEU A 143 0.41 -25.71 -12.06
C LEU A 143 0.85 -25.83 -13.52
N LEU A 144 0.54 -24.85 -14.36
CA LEU A 144 0.93 -24.86 -15.78
C LEU A 144 2.46 -24.79 -15.95
N ASN A 145 3.15 -23.96 -15.16
CA ASN A 145 4.61 -23.89 -15.18
C ASN A 145 5.24 -25.24 -14.79
N ARG A 146 4.70 -25.90 -13.76
CA ARG A 146 5.16 -27.23 -13.33
C ARG A 146 4.94 -28.28 -14.42
N LEU A 147 3.77 -28.28 -15.06
CA LEU A 147 3.46 -29.20 -16.17
C LEU A 147 4.35 -28.95 -17.40
N ALA A 148 4.77 -27.70 -17.62
CA ALA A 148 5.71 -27.33 -18.68
C ALA A 148 7.19 -27.57 -18.32
N GLY A 149 7.49 -28.10 -17.14
CA GLY A 149 8.87 -28.35 -16.69
C GLY A 149 9.65 -27.09 -16.30
N VAL A 150 8.98 -25.97 -16.01
CA VAL A 150 9.64 -24.73 -15.61
C VAL A 150 9.99 -24.76 -14.13
N GLU A 151 11.27 -24.98 -13.84
CA GLU A 151 11.79 -25.08 -12.47
C GLU A 151 12.45 -23.80 -11.94
N ASP A 152 12.59 -22.74 -12.75
CA ASP A 152 13.20 -21.48 -12.34
C ASP A 152 12.39 -20.81 -11.20
N PRO A 153 12.94 -20.72 -9.97
CA PRO A 153 12.23 -20.14 -8.82
C PRO A 153 11.92 -18.65 -9.00
N LEU A 154 12.81 -17.89 -9.64
CA LEU A 154 12.63 -16.45 -9.87
C LEU A 154 11.51 -16.20 -10.88
N PHE A 155 11.48 -16.99 -11.95
CA PHE A 155 10.39 -16.94 -12.92
C PHE A 155 9.05 -17.28 -12.25
N ASN A 156 9.01 -18.34 -11.44
CA ASN A 156 7.81 -18.77 -10.74
C ASN A 156 7.30 -17.71 -9.75
N ASP A 157 8.18 -17.07 -8.99
CA ASP A 157 7.80 -15.99 -8.07
C ASP A 157 7.30 -14.74 -8.82
N ARG A 158 7.94 -14.38 -9.93
CA ARG A 158 7.46 -13.28 -10.80
C ARG A 158 6.09 -13.58 -11.37
N TYR A 159 5.92 -14.78 -11.92
CA TYR A 159 4.65 -15.21 -12.50
C TYR A 159 3.54 -15.18 -11.46
N LEU A 160 3.82 -15.65 -10.24
CA LEU A 160 2.88 -15.65 -9.13
C LEU A 160 2.41 -14.22 -8.79
N LEU A 161 3.35 -13.29 -8.59
CA LEU A 161 3.03 -11.89 -8.29
C LEU A 161 2.27 -11.22 -9.44
N TYR A 162 2.65 -11.49 -10.69
CA TYR A 162 1.95 -11.02 -11.87
C TYR A 162 0.51 -11.51 -11.91
N GLN A 163 0.25 -12.81 -11.71
CA GLN A 163 -1.10 -13.37 -11.69
C GLN A 163 -1.95 -12.71 -10.60
N ILE A 164 -1.41 -12.58 -9.38
CA ILE A 164 -2.10 -11.92 -8.27
C ILE A 164 -2.42 -10.47 -8.62
N PHE A 165 -1.48 -9.75 -9.23
CA PHE A 165 -1.65 -8.35 -9.63
C PHE A 165 -2.71 -8.20 -10.73
N VAL A 166 -2.67 -9.02 -11.79
CA VAL A 166 -3.69 -9.02 -12.84
C VAL A 166 -5.08 -9.27 -12.26
N HIS A 167 -5.24 -10.28 -11.40
CA HIS A 167 -6.52 -10.55 -10.75
C HIS A 167 -6.98 -9.41 -9.84
N ALA A 168 -6.07 -8.79 -9.09
CA ALA A 168 -6.37 -7.65 -8.24
C ALA A 168 -6.88 -6.46 -9.06
N VAL A 169 -6.27 -6.23 -10.22
CA VAL A 169 -6.65 -5.13 -11.10
C VAL A 169 -7.99 -5.37 -11.74
N ILE A 170 -8.24 -6.56 -12.28
CA ILE A 170 -9.55 -6.90 -12.86
C ILE A 170 -10.65 -6.61 -11.84
N ARG A 171 -10.41 -6.90 -10.55
CA ARG A 171 -11.32 -6.56 -9.46
C ARG A 171 -11.40 -5.05 -9.22
N ASP A 172 -10.29 -4.33 -9.18
CA ASP A 172 -10.29 -2.87 -9.01
C ASP A 172 -11.02 -2.16 -10.15
N ILE A 173 -10.89 -2.62 -11.40
CA ILE A 173 -11.64 -2.13 -12.58
C ILE A 173 -13.15 -2.34 -12.36
N GLY A 174 -13.53 -3.55 -11.96
CA GLY A 174 -14.94 -3.89 -11.69
C GLY A 174 -15.61 -3.02 -10.63
N HIS A 175 -14.82 -2.34 -9.78
CA HIS A 175 -15.29 -1.46 -8.71
C HIS A 175 -14.89 0.02 -8.89
N GLY A 176 -14.36 0.41 -10.07
CA GLY A 176 -14.05 1.81 -10.40
C GLY A 176 -12.81 2.40 -9.70
N GLY A 177 -11.84 1.58 -9.30
CA GLY A 177 -10.76 1.94 -8.37
C GLY A 177 -9.34 1.95 -8.92
N LEU A 178 -9.11 2.13 -10.23
CA LEU A 178 -7.74 2.19 -10.76
C LEU A 178 -7.07 3.55 -10.47
N GLY A 179 -5.83 3.49 -9.96
CA GLY A 179 -4.90 4.62 -9.95
C GLY A 179 -4.25 4.85 -11.32
N SER A 180 -3.56 5.98 -11.50
CA SER A 180 -2.79 6.29 -12.71
C SER A 180 -1.55 5.38 -12.87
N GLY A 181 -1.10 5.15 -14.11
CA GLY A 181 0.14 4.41 -14.40
C GLY A 181 0.03 2.87 -14.33
N PHE A 182 -1.18 2.34 -14.15
CA PHE A 182 -1.43 0.90 -14.01
C PHE A 182 -1.06 0.08 -15.27
N ALA A 183 -1.53 0.50 -16.46
CA ALA A 183 -1.30 -0.23 -17.71
C ALA A 183 0.20 -0.41 -18.00
N GLN A 184 0.99 0.63 -17.73
CA GLN A 184 2.44 0.61 -17.91
C GLN A 184 3.12 -0.43 -17.01
N LEU A 185 2.66 -0.61 -15.77
CA LEU A 185 3.25 -1.62 -14.89
C LEU A 185 2.88 -3.06 -15.30
N LEU A 186 1.70 -3.26 -15.87
CA LEU A 186 1.36 -4.55 -16.49
C LEU A 186 2.27 -4.87 -17.67
N ASP A 187 2.45 -3.90 -18.56
CA ASP A 187 3.27 -4.06 -19.76
C ASP A 187 4.71 -4.40 -19.36
N GLU A 188 5.30 -3.65 -18.43
CA GLU A 188 6.64 -3.92 -17.89
C GLU A 188 6.75 -5.32 -17.25
N SER A 189 5.73 -5.74 -16.49
CA SER A 189 5.72 -7.06 -15.84
C SER A 189 5.64 -8.19 -16.88
N GLN A 190 4.84 -8.01 -17.92
CA GLN A 190 4.67 -8.98 -19.01
C GLN A 190 5.93 -9.07 -19.88
N GLU A 191 6.56 -7.94 -20.21
CA GLU A 191 7.84 -7.90 -20.94
C GLU A 191 8.96 -8.60 -20.15
N SER A 192 9.04 -8.35 -18.84
CA SER A 192 10.03 -8.98 -17.96
C SER A 192 9.87 -10.50 -17.91
N LEU A 193 8.63 -11.00 -17.86
CA LEU A 193 8.33 -12.43 -17.91
C LEU A 193 8.70 -13.05 -19.26
N LYS A 194 8.36 -12.39 -20.36
CA LYS A 194 8.70 -12.85 -21.71
C LYS A 194 10.21 -12.98 -21.89
N ALA A 195 10.97 -11.96 -21.48
CA ALA A 195 12.42 -11.94 -21.58
C ALA A 195 13.10 -13.06 -20.74
N GLN A 196 12.53 -13.42 -19.59
CA GLN A 196 13.04 -14.54 -18.79
C GLN A 196 12.69 -15.90 -19.40
N PHE A 197 11.47 -16.06 -19.91
CA PHE A 197 11.06 -17.30 -20.57
C PHE A 197 11.93 -17.58 -21.80
N GLU A 198 12.21 -16.56 -22.62
CA GLU A 198 13.11 -16.69 -23.77
C GLU A 198 14.54 -17.07 -23.35
N LYS A 199 15.04 -16.56 -22.22
CA LYS A 199 16.34 -16.97 -21.66
C LYS A 199 16.34 -18.41 -21.13
N ALA A 200 15.26 -18.84 -20.51
CA ALA A 200 15.10 -20.22 -20.03
C ALA A 200 14.90 -21.23 -21.18
N GLY A 201 14.41 -20.77 -22.33
CA GLY A 201 14.19 -21.55 -23.55
C GLY A 201 15.35 -21.52 -24.56
N SER A 202 16.42 -20.76 -24.33
CA SER A 202 17.61 -20.76 -25.19
C SER A 202 18.45 -22.03 -24.96
N PRO A 203 18.58 -22.91 -25.96
CA PRO A 203 19.29 -24.19 -25.83
C PRO A 203 20.80 -24.02 -26.07
N ASP A 204 21.45 -23.07 -25.38
CA ASP A 204 22.91 -22.94 -25.42
C ASP A 204 23.46 -23.00 -23.99
N GLY A 205 23.80 -24.22 -23.59
CA GLY A 205 24.42 -24.57 -22.32
C GLY A 205 24.75 -26.06 -22.24
N SER A 206 25.25 -26.64 -23.33
CA SER A 206 26.00 -27.90 -23.39
C SER A 206 27.48 -27.59 -23.57
#